data_AF-A0A157SID7-F1
#
_entry.id   AF-A0A157SID7-F1
#
_cell.length_a   1.000
_cell.length_b   1.000
_cell.length_c   1.000
_cell.angle_alpha   90.00
_cell.angle_beta   90.00
_cell.angle_gamma   90.00
#
_symmetry.space_group_name_H-M   'P 1'
#
loop_
_entity.id
_entity.type
_entity.pdbx_description
1 polymer ?
#
loop_
_entity_poly.entity_id
_entity_poly.type
_entity_poly.pdbx_seq_one_letter_code
_entity_poly.pdbx_strand_id
1 'polypeptide(L)'
;MPTALTDLEAQLAAPDGATLRDALASRAAALEARLRAAIAAGLPRDQFPAWQAAAEAAAAAQAVLASHPLQTATASTPPPFASIPSPFTPR
;
A
#
# COMPACT_ATOMS: atom_id res chain seq x y z
N MET A 1 2.40 11.11 -16.26
CA MET A 1 1.12 10.40 -16.02
C MET A 1 1.48 9.07 -15.40
N PRO A 2 1.36 8.88 -14.07
CA PRO A 2 1.61 7.58 -13.47
C PRO A 2 0.48 6.66 -13.94
N THR A 3 0.82 5.64 -14.73
CA THR A 3 -0.10 4.60 -15.16
C THR A 3 -0.27 3.63 -14.01
N ALA A 4 -1.35 3.74 -13.25
CA ALA A 4 -1.73 2.71 -12.30
C ALA A 4 -1.89 1.38 -13.05
N LEU A 5 -1.28 0.31 -12.56
CA LEU A 5 -1.31 -1.02 -13.15
C LEU A 5 -2.60 -1.78 -12.77
N THR A 6 -3.25 -1.38 -11.68
CA THR A 6 -4.49 -1.98 -11.17
C THR A 6 -5.48 -0.92 -10.68
N ASP A 7 -6.78 -1.25 -10.66
CA ASP A 7 -7.83 -0.37 -10.11
C ASP A 7 -7.57 0.02 -8.64
N LEU A 8 -6.93 -0.88 -7.88
CA LEU A 8 -6.57 -0.66 -6.48
C LEU A 8 -5.45 0.39 -6.36
N GLU A 9 -4.45 0.36 -7.24
CA GLU A 9 -3.40 1.37 -7.29
C GLU A 9 -3.96 2.75 -7.69
N ALA A 10 -4.92 2.78 -8.62
CA ALA A 10 -5.58 4.02 -9.01
C ALA A 10 -6.37 4.64 -7.84
N GLN A 11 -7.04 3.80 -7.04
CA GLN A 11 -7.77 4.24 -5.84
C GLN A 11 -6.83 4.68 -4.71
N LEU A 12 -5.68 4.01 -4.54
CA LEU A 12 -4.66 4.42 -3.55
C LEU A 12 -3.90 5.68 -3.95
N ALA A 13 -3.83 6.01 -5.24
CA ALA A 13 -3.24 7.25 -5.75
C ALA A 13 -4.20 8.46 -5.68
N ALA A 14 -5.48 8.24 -5.37
CA ALA A 14 -6.45 9.31 -5.15
C ALA A 14 -6.12 10.10 -3.87
N PRO A 15 -6.59 11.36 -3.72
CA PRO A 15 -6.37 12.16 -2.51
C PRO A 15 -6.87 11.48 -1.22
N ASP A 16 -7.89 10.62 -1.33
CA ASP A 16 -8.41 9.83 -0.20
C ASP A 16 -7.70 8.48 -0.01
N GLY A 17 -6.68 8.18 -0.81
CA GLY A 17 -5.98 6.89 -0.84
C GLY A 17 -5.32 6.51 0.48
N ALA A 18 -4.86 7.48 1.28
CA ALA A 18 -4.35 7.24 2.63
C ALA A 18 -5.45 6.70 3.56
N THR A 19 -6.64 7.29 3.54
CA THR A 19 -7.78 6.84 4.35
C THR A 19 -8.29 5.47 3.89
N LEU A 20 -8.29 5.21 2.58
CA LEU A 20 -8.66 3.92 2.01
C LEU A 20 -7.65 2.84 2.39
N ARG A 21 -6.34 3.16 2.37
CA ARG A 21 -5.28 2.25 2.84
C ARG A 21 -5.46 1.89 4.31
N ASP A 22 -5.73 2.87 5.16
CA ASP A 22 -5.92 2.65 6.60
C ASP A 22 -7.22 1.84 6.89
N ALA A 23 -8.28 2.08 6.12
CA ALA A 23 -9.51 1.29 6.19
C ALA A 23 -9.28 -0.17 5.74
N LEU A 24 -8.51 -0.41 4.68
CA LEU A 24 -8.16 -1.75 4.23
C LEU A 24 -7.22 -2.46 5.23
N ALA A 25 -6.23 -1.76 5.76
CA ALA A 25 -5.30 -2.29 6.76
C ALA A 25 -6.02 -2.68 8.06
N SER A 26 -6.94 -1.83 8.55
CA SER A 26 -7.74 -2.11 9.75
C SER A 26 -8.69 -3.28 9.53
N ARG A 27 -9.31 -3.40 8.35
CA ARG A 27 -10.15 -4.55 7.99
C ARG A 27 -9.35 -5.85 7.96
N ALA A 28 -8.15 -5.81 7.36
CA ALA A 28 -7.26 -6.97 7.31
C ALA A 28 -6.78 -7.36 8.73
N ALA A 29 -6.50 -6.39 9.60
CA ALA A 29 -6.12 -6.62 11.00
C ALA A 29 -7.25 -7.33 11.78
N ALA A 30 -8.48 -6.84 11.61
CA ALA A 30 -9.65 -7.43 12.26
C ALA A 30 -9.91 -8.87 11.76
N LEU A 31 -9.67 -9.14 10.48
CA LEU A 31 -9.80 -10.48 9.91
C LEU A 31 -8.72 -11.43 10.47
N GLU A 32 -7.45 -11.01 10.48
CA GLU A 32 -6.36 -11.80 11.06
C GLU A 32 -6.61 -12.12 12.54
N ALA A 33 -7.01 -11.11 13.33
CA ALA A 33 -7.28 -11.28 14.75
C ALA A 33 -8.41 -12.30 15.00
N ARG A 34 -9.48 -12.27 14.18
CA ARG A 34 -10.58 -13.23 14.26
C ARG A 34 -10.13 -14.64 13.87
N LEU A 35 -9.34 -14.77 12.82
CA LEU A 35 -8.81 -16.07 12.36
C LEU A 35 -7.90 -16.68 13.43
N ARG A 36 -6.98 -15.89 14.01
CA ARG A 36 -6.11 -16.35 15.10
C ARG A 36 -6.87 -16.71 16.36
N ALA A 37 -7.88 -15.91 16.73
CA ALA A 37 -8.73 -16.20 17.88
C ALA A 37 -9.49 -17.52 17.69
N ALA A 38 -10.01 -17.79 16.48
CA ALA A 38 -10.65 -19.05 16.16
C ALA A 38 -9.65 -20.21 16.24
N ILE A 39 -8.45 -20.08 15.64
CA ILE A 39 -7.39 -21.09 15.73
C ILE A 39 -7.05 -21.40 17.20
N ALA A 40 -6.92 -20.37 18.04
CA ALA A 40 -6.65 -20.51 19.48
C ALA A 40 -7.82 -21.14 20.26
N ALA A 41 -9.06 -20.95 19.81
CA ALA A 41 -10.25 -21.55 20.41
C ALA A 41 -10.34 -23.08 20.15
N GLY A 42 -9.47 -23.62 19.30
CA GLY A 42 -9.39 -25.04 19.00
C GLY A 42 -10.18 -25.40 17.75
N LEU A 43 -9.47 -25.50 16.63
CA LEU A 43 -10.03 -26.01 15.39
C LEU A 43 -9.80 -27.52 15.20
N PRO A 44 -10.70 -28.20 14.47
CA PRO A 44 -10.44 -29.53 13.95
C PRO A 44 -9.16 -29.52 13.11
N ARG A 45 -8.33 -30.56 13.25
CA ARG A 45 -7.03 -30.67 12.57
C ARG A 45 -7.13 -30.55 11.05
N ASP A 46 -8.22 -31.01 10.46
CA ASP A 46 -8.45 -30.95 9.02
C ASP A 46 -8.75 -29.53 8.51
N GLN A 47 -9.27 -28.66 9.37
CA GLN A 47 -9.59 -27.26 9.03
C GLN A 47 -8.43 -26.31 9.36
N PHE A 48 -7.53 -26.71 10.26
CA PHE A 48 -6.38 -25.91 10.68
C PHE A 48 -5.53 -25.36 9.50
N PRO A 49 -5.17 -26.14 8.46
CA PRO A 49 -4.37 -25.64 7.35
C PRO A 49 -5.06 -24.51 6.57
N ALA A 50 -6.37 -24.62 6.34
CA ALA A 50 -7.14 -23.62 5.62
C ALA A 50 -7.25 -22.31 6.41
N TRP A 51 -7.47 -22.41 7.72
CA TRP A 51 -7.56 -21.24 8.61
C TRP A 51 -6.20 -20.57 8.82
N GLN A 52 -5.13 -21.35 8.91
CA GLN A 52 -3.79 -20.81 8.96
C GLN A 52 -3.39 -20.11 7.65
N ALA A 53 -3.67 -20.72 6.50
CA ALA A 53 -3.45 -20.08 5.20
C ALA A 53 -4.25 -18.77 5.05
N ALA A 54 -5.48 -18.73 5.56
CA ALA A 54 -6.28 -17.50 5.57
C ALA A 54 -5.68 -16.42 6.49
N ALA A 55 -5.14 -16.79 7.65
CA ALA A 55 -4.48 -15.86 8.56
C ALA A 55 -3.18 -15.31 7.96
N GLU A 56 -2.38 -16.17 7.32
CA GLU A 56 -1.15 -15.78 6.62
C GLU A 56 -1.45 -14.88 5.42
N ALA A 57 -2.49 -15.18 4.64
CA ALA A 57 -2.93 -14.34 3.54
C ALA A 57 -3.38 -12.94 4.02
N ALA A 58 -4.06 -12.87 5.17
CA ALA A 58 -4.46 -11.60 5.76
C ALA A 58 -3.25 -10.76 6.20
N ALA A 59 -2.26 -11.40 6.84
CA ALA A 59 -1.00 -10.75 7.23
C ALA A 59 -0.19 -10.31 6.00
N ALA A 60 -0.13 -11.13 4.95
CA ALA A 60 0.52 -10.76 3.68
C ALA A 60 -0.16 -9.57 3.02
N ALA A 61 -1.50 -9.51 3.02
CA ALA A 61 -2.24 -8.37 2.50
C ALA A 61 -1.91 -7.07 3.27
N GLN A 62 -1.77 -7.13 4.59
CA GLN A 62 -1.30 -5.98 5.38
C GLN A 62 0.13 -5.57 5.02
N ALA A 63 1.04 -6.53 4.84
CA ALA A 63 2.42 -6.26 4.46
C ALA A 63 2.48 -5.57 3.09
N VAL A 64 1.65 -5.99 2.13
CA VAL A 64 1.55 -5.35 0.81
C VAL A 64 0.99 -3.92 0.93
N LEU A 65 -0.08 -3.71 1.70
CA LEU A 65 -0.64 -2.38 1.93
C LEU A 65 0.35 -1.44 2.66
N ALA A 66 1.13 -1.96 3.59
CA ALA A 66 2.15 -1.20 4.32
C ALA A 66 3.36 -0.87 3.43
N SER A 67 3.76 -1.78 2.56
CA SER A 67 4.86 -1.60 1.60
C SER A 67 4.49 -0.75 0.40
N HIS A 68 3.18 -0.56 0.14
CA HIS A 68 2.73 0.30 -0.94
C HIS A 68 3.12 1.75 -0.61
N PRO A 69 3.99 2.39 -1.41
CA PRO A 69 4.28 3.78 -1.22
C PRO A 69 2.97 4.53 -1.49
N LEU A 70 2.47 5.23 -0.47
CA LEU A 70 1.59 6.36 -0.73
C LEU A 70 2.43 7.24 -1.66
N GLN A 71 1.94 7.48 -2.87
CA GLN A 71 2.41 8.63 -3.63
C GLN A 71 2.02 9.84 -2.78
N THR A 72 2.84 10.16 -1.77
CA THR A 72 3.04 11.53 -1.39
C THR A 72 3.35 12.17 -2.73
N ALA A 73 2.46 13.06 -3.17
CA ALA A 73 2.75 13.93 -4.28
C ALA A 73 4.14 14.45 -3.98
N THR A 74 5.15 13.91 -4.67
CA THR A 74 6.45 14.50 -4.72
C THR A 74 6.09 15.81 -5.36
N ALA A 75 5.98 16.84 -4.52
CA ALA A 75 6.24 18.20 -4.93
C ALA A 75 7.41 18.05 -5.88
N SER A 76 7.10 18.25 -7.16
CA SER A 76 8.07 18.16 -8.23
C SER A 76 9.03 19.29 -7.90
N THR A 77 10.02 19.01 -7.06
CA THR A 77 11.17 19.86 -6.86
C THR A 77 11.76 19.90 -8.27
N PRO A 78 11.64 21.02 -8.98
CA PRO A 78 12.21 21.11 -10.31
C PRO A 78 13.70 20.78 -10.19
N PRO A 79 14.28 20.02 -11.13
CA PRO A 79 15.70 19.74 -11.09
C PRO A 79 16.46 21.07 -11.01
N PRO A 80 17.50 21.19 -10.15
CA PRO A 80 18.33 22.41 -10.02
C PRO A 80 19.23 22.65 -11.26
N PHE A 81 18.81 22.19 -12.44
CA PHE A 81 19.51 22.36 -13.71
C PHE A 81 18.92 23.49 -14.58
N ALA A 82 17.87 24.18 -14.12
CA ALA A 82 17.36 25.38 -14.80
C ALA A 82 18.13 26.67 -14.47
N SER A 83 19.42 26.56 -14.12
CA SER A 83 20.34 27.70 -14.11
C SER A 83 21.39 27.48 -15.18
N ILE A 84 21.00 27.70 -16.44
CA ILE A 84 21.96 27.95 -17.51
C ILE A 84 22.39 29.41 -17.34
N PRO A 85 23.64 29.73 -16.99
CA PRO A 85 24.13 31.08 -17.17
C PRO A 85 24.20 31.34 -18.67
N SER A 86 23.56 32.41 -19.14
CA SER A 86 23.76 32.89 -20.51
C SER A 86 25.12 33.57 -20.61
N PRO A 87 26.02 33.13 -21.50
CA PRO A 87 27.04 34.03 -22.01
C PRO A 87 26.78 34.34 -23.48
N PHE A 88 27.32 35.48 -23.89
CA PHE A 88 27.59 35.88 -25.26
C PHE A 88 26.57 36.81 -25.94
N THR A 89 26.78 38.11 -25.72
CA THR A 89 26.40 39.17 -26.66
C THR A 89 27.68 39.70 -27.32
N PRO A 90 27.93 39.45 -28.62
CA PRO A 90 28.87 40.23 -29.40
C PRO A 90 28.14 41.36 -30.11
N ARG A 91 28.68 42.58 -30.01
CA ARG A 91 28.31 43.72 -30.86
C ARG A 91 29.52 44.12 -31.68
#